data_AF-A0A8B6HCD2-F1
#
_entry.id   AF-A0A8B6HCD2-F1
#
_cell.length_a   1.000
_cell.length_b   1.000
_cell.length_c   1.000
_cell.angle_alpha   90.00
_cell.angle_beta   90.00
_cell.angle_gamma   90.00
#
_symmetry.space_group_name_H-M   'P 1'
#
loop_
_entity.id
_entity.type
_entity.pdbx_description
1 polymer ?
#
loop_
_entity_poly.entity_id
_entity_poly.type
_entity_poly.pdbx_seq_one_letter_code
_entity_poly.pdbx_strand_id
1 'polypeptide(L)'
;MLGKVFITVREFAKLIGKLVAAEHGVLYAPLFYKTLEIQKDFELKINKGNFESKMKLSKESRDCINWWILNLPYSFKPIVFKSPDRKIESDSSMIGYGAHDVTNNLDMSGIWSKEERQKHINYLELKAAFLALRQFCENSHGEHVQLFLDNTTAIKYLNKMGGRKTSLNRLAKQIWLWCMHRKIWLSVFFIKGKLNIKADALSRQKLNADMEWMIVDNIFAQIMDKFGPCDIDLFASKYNYRLDKYVSFGPDVKAFAVNAFSLNWSDYYAYIFPPFSVLSAVLQKICLERATAVVIAPLFSTQPWFPVMLKLVCKQPYILPKVQNILQNPKTSQNHQLKNMRLGVFMVSGKNCVKEAFQKTLPISSLDHGEKVHKNNMGHISKSGCFFVTKKRLINLIHL
;
A
#
# COMPACT_ATOMS: atom_id res chain seq x y z
N MET A 1 -42.06 3.16 14.59
CA MET A 1 -41.56 3.35 13.20
C MET A 1 -41.01 2.05 12.62
N LEU A 2 -40.09 1.36 13.30
CA LEU A 2 -39.43 0.15 12.78
C LEU A 2 -40.37 -1.03 12.48
N GLY A 3 -41.50 -1.16 13.19
CA GLY A 3 -42.49 -2.21 12.94
C GLY A 3 -43.43 -1.94 11.75
N LYS A 4 -43.33 -0.77 11.08
CA LYS A 4 -44.16 -0.46 9.91
C LYS A 4 -43.42 -0.86 8.63
N VAL A 5 -44.13 -1.47 7.68
CA VAL A 5 -43.58 -1.80 6.34
C VAL A 5 -43.32 -0.54 5.52
N PHE A 6 -44.23 0.44 5.61
CA PHE A 6 -44.12 1.74 4.96
C PHE A 6 -44.38 2.86 5.98
N ILE A 7 -43.69 3.99 5.79
CA ILE A 7 -43.88 5.22 6.55
C ILE A 7 -43.99 6.40 5.60
N THR A 8 -44.57 7.51 6.02
CA THR A 8 -44.52 8.73 5.20
C THR A 8 -43.19 9.46 5.37
N VAL A 9 -42.78 10.21 4.35
CA VAL A 9 -41.60 11.07 4.46
C VAL A 9 -41.76 12.10 5.58
N ARG A 10 -42.99 12.57 5.86
CA ARG A 10 -43.31 13.44 7.00
C ARG A 10 -43.03 12.77 8.34
N GLU A 11 -43.49 11.53 8.54
CA GLU A 11 -43.20 10.78 9.77
C GLU A 11 -41.69 10.63 9.97
N PHE A 12 -40.96 10.33 8.88
CA PHE A 12 -39.51 10.20 8.90
C PHE A 12 -38.81 11.51 9.25
N ALA A 13 -39.23 12.63 8.65
CA ALA A 13 -38.70 13.96 8.94
C ALA A 13 -38.95 14.40 10.40
N LYS A 14 -40.13 14.08 10.97
CA LYS A 14 -40.44 14.33 12.38
C LYS A 14 -39.49 13.59 13.31
N LEU A 15 -39.17 12.32 13.01
CA LEU A 15 -38.17 11.57 13.78
C LEU A 15 -36.81 12.25 13.68
N ILE A 16 -36.34 12.56 12.47
CA ILE A 16 -35.05 13.23 12.24
C ILE A 16 -34.97 14.52 13.05
N GLY A 17 -36.02 15.36 13.04
CA GLY A 17 -36.05 16.60 13.82
C GLY A 17 -35.85 16.38 15.32
N LYS A 18 -36.46 15.33 15.90
CA LYS A 18 -36.24 14.95 17.30
C LYS A 18 -34.79 14.49 17.56
N LEU A 19 -34.21 13.72 16.63
CA LEU A 19 -32.83 13.23 16.76
C LEU A 19 -31.80 14.36 16.63
N VAL A 20 -32.06 15.34 15.77
CA VAL A 20 -31.23 16.55 15.65
C VAL A 20 -31.30 17.38 16.92
N ALA A 21 -32.49 17.57 17.51
CA ALA A 21 -32.62 18.28 18.78
C ALA A 21 -31.82 17.62 19.93
N ALA A 22 -31.66 16.30 19.89
CA ALA A 22 -30.88 15.54 20.87
C ALA A 22 -29.35 15.66 20.69
N GLU A 23 -28.84 16.32 19.63
CA GLU A 23 -27.39 16.47 19.36
C GLU A 23 -26.62 17.13 20.51
N HIS A 24 -27.27 17.97 21.29
CA HIS A 24 -26.66 18.63 22.44
C HIS A 24 -26.35 17.66 23.59
N GLY A 25 -27.12 16.57 23.72
CA GLY A 25 -26.93 15.55 24.76
C GLY A 25 -26.23 14.28 24.27
N VAL A 26 -26.17 14.03 22.96
CA VAL A 26 -25.64 12.79 22.39
C VAL A 26 -24.46 13.08 21.47
N LEU A 27 -23.24 12.79 21.93
CA LEU A 27 -21.98 13.14 21.25
C LEU A 27 -21.96 12.75 19.76
N TYR A 28 -22.36 11.50 19.47
CA TYR A 28 -22.27 10.90 18.14
C TYR A 28 -23.55 11.00 17.33
N ALA A 29 -24.56 11.76 17.80
CA ALA A 29 -25.84 11.94 17.13
C ALA A 29 -25.73 12.24 15.61
N PRO A 30 -24.83 13.14 15.15
CA PRO A 30 -24.79 13.51 13.75
C PRO A 30 -24.38 12.37 12.81
N LEU A 31 -23.59 11.39 13.28
CA LEU A 31 -23.22 10.21 12.47
C LEU A 31 -24.44 9.44 11.98
N PHE A 32 -25.47 9.39 12.82
CA PHE A 32 -26.64 8.56 12.61
C PHE A 32 -27.76 9.36 11.96
N TYR A 33 -28.09 10.57 12.46
CA TYR A 33 -29.18 11.34 11.86
C TYR A 33 -28.85 11.85 10.45
N LYS A 34 -27.58 12.17 10.11
CA LYS A 34 -27.24 12.63 8.75
C LYS A 34 -27.43 11.56 7.69
N THR A 35 -27.24 10.30 8.06
CA THR A 35 -27.57 9.17 7.17
C THR A 35 -29.07 9.16 6.85
N LEU A 36 -29.91 9.43 7.87
CA LEU A 36 -31.37 9.54 7.71
C LEU A 36 -31.76 10.77 6.88
N GLU A 37 -31.09 11.92 7.08
CA GLU A 37 -31.31 13.12 6.28
C GLU A 37 -31.04 12.89 4.80
N ILE A 38 -29.94 12.21 4.45
CA ILE A 38 -29.62 11.86 3.07
C ILE A 38 -30.71 10.97 2.46
N GLN A 39 -31.21 9.97 3.20
CA GLN A 39 -32.32 9.16 2.69
C GLN A 39 -33.59 10.01 2.51
N LYS A 40 -33.94 10.86 3.48
CA LYS A 40 -35.10 11.75 3.38
C LYS A 40 -35.01 12.64 2.13
N ASP A 41 -33.85 13.25 1.90
CA ASP A 41 -33.63 14.13 0.75
C ASP A 41 -33.72 13.37 -0.58
N PHE A 42 -33.20 12.14 -0.62
CA PHE A 42 -33.34 11.25 -1.77
C PHE A 42 -34.80 10.91 -2.08
N GLU A 43 -35.58 10.51 -1.07
CA GLU A 43 -37.00 10.20 -1.23
C GLU A 43 -37.83 11.43 -1.65
N LEU A 44 -37.56 12.59 -1.04
CA LEU A 44 -38.21 13.85 -1.45
C LEU A 44 -37.88 14.19 -2.90
N LYS A 45 -36.63 14.00 -3.33
CA LYS A 45 -36.22 14.29 -4.71
C LYS A 45 -36.97 13.40 -5.72
N ILE A 46 -37.12 12.12 -5.44
CA ILE A 46 -37.86 11.18 -6.30
C ILE A 46 -39.35 11.51 -6.32
N ASN A 47 -39.91 11.88 -5.17
CA ASN A 47 -41.34 12.17 -5.00
C ASN A 47 -41.69 13.66 -5.21
N LYS A 48 -40.83 14.43 -5.90
CA LYS A 48 -41.06 15.85 -6.24
C LYS A 48 -41.45 16.72 -5.03
N GLY A 49 -40.86 16.46 -3.87
CA GLY A 49 -41.10 17.21 -2.64
C GLY A 49 -42.35 16.78 -1.86
N ASN A 50 -43.05 15.70 -2.26
CA ASN A 50 -44.25 15.24 -1.56
C ASN A 50 -43.92 14.55 -0.22
N PHE A 51 -44.20 15.23 0.89
CA PHE A 51 -44.00 14.71 2.25
C PHE A 51 -44.98 13.60 2.65
N GLU A 52 -46.12 13.45 1.97
CA GLU A 52 -47.08 12.37 2.22
C GLU A 52 -46.77 11.10 1.42
N SER A 53 -45.76 11.13 0.56
CA SER A 53 -45.31 9.94 -0.16
C SER A 53 -44.86 8.84 0.81
N LYS A 54 -45.18 7.60 0.47
CA LYS A 54 -44.78 6.42 1.23
C LYS A 54 -43.35 6.02 0.85
N MET A 55 -42.52 5.78 1.85
CA MET A 55 -41.15 5.30 1.69
C MET A 55 -40.91 4.02 2.50
N LYS A 56 -39.93 3.22 2.06
CA LYS A 56 -39.40 2.09 2.83
C LYS A 56 -38.08 2.50 3.48
N LEU A 57 -37.90 2.16 4.74
CA LEU A 57 -36.62 2.37 5.41
C LEU A 57 -35.56 1.44 4.79
N SER A 58 -34.43 2.02 4.38
CA SER A 58 -33.27 1.24 3.96
C SER A 58 -32.69 0.47 5.16
N LYS A 59 -31.90 -0.57 4.89
CA LYS A 59 -31.14 -1.27 5.94
C LYS A 59 -30.27 -0.29 6.74
N GLU A 60 -29.54 0.58 6.05
CA GLU A 60 -28.68 1.60 6.66
C GLU A 60 -29.46 2.52 7.62
N SER A 61 -30.67 2.95 7.25
CA SER A 61 -31.51 3.79 8.11
C SER A 61 -32.07 3.03 9.30
N ARG A 62 -32.47 1.77 9.12
CA ARG A 62 -32.89 0.91 10.24
C ARG A 62 -31.76 0.73 11.25
N ASP A 63 -30.55 0.47 10.77
CA ASP A 63 -29.36 0.32 11.61
C ASP A 63 -29.06 1.61 12.39
N CYS A 64 -29.23 2.77 11.77
CA CYS A 64 -29.08 4.06 12.46
C CYS A 64 -30.13 4.26 13.55
N ILE A 65 -31.40 3.94 13.27
CA ILE A 65 -32.48 4.06 14.26
C ILE A 65 -32.27 3.05 15.40
N ASN A 66 -31.84 1.83 15.10
CA ASN A 66 -31.50 0.83 16.11
C ASN A 66 -30.33 1.28 17.00
N TRP A 67 -29.29 1.89 16.42
CA TRP A 67 -28.21 2.48 17.20
C TRP A 67 -28.75 3.50 18.20
N TRP A 68 -29.64 4.40 17.76
CA TRP A 68 -30.26 5.37 18.67
C TRP A 68 -31.02 4.69 19.80
N ILE A 69 -31.87 3.70 19.51
CA ILE A 69 -32.64 2.97 20.54
C ILE A 69 -31.73 2.33 21.58
N LEU A 70 -30.64 1.70 21.15
CA LEU A 70 -29.72 1.00 22.04
C LEU A 70 -28.82 1.93 22.86
N ASN A 71 -28.45 3.10 22.30
CA ASN A 71 -27.45 3.98 22.91
C ASN A 71 -28.05 5.18 23.64
N LEU A 72 -29.31 5.54 23.42
CA LEU A 72 -29.94 6.71 24.04
C LEU A 72 -29.77 6.76 25.57
N PRO A 73 -29.98 5.66 26.33
CA PRO A 73 -29.89 5.71 27.79
C PRO A 73 -28.48 5.96 28.33
N TYR A 74 -27.45 5.63 27.55
CA TYR A 74 -26.05 5.69 27.95
C TYR A 74 -25.28 6.80 27.25
N SER A 75 -25.95 7.56 26.39
CA SER A 75 -25.32 8.62 25.61
C SER A 75 -25.14 9.88 26.45
N PHE A 76 -23.99 10.49 26.30
CA PHE A 76 -23.69 11.81 26.85
C PHE A 76 -22.81 12.59 25.86
N LYS A 77 -22.68 13.89 26.10
CA LYS A 77 -21.76 14.78 25.38
C LYS A 77 -20.88 15.51 26.39
N PRO A 78 -19.56 15.26 26.39
CA PRO A 78 -18.65 16.02 27.25
C PRO A 78 -18.73 17.52 26.95
N ILE A 79 -18.74 18.33 28.00
CA ILE A 79 -18.65 19.80 27.89
C ILE A 79 -17.21 20.20 27.56
N VAL A 80 -16.25 19.55 28.21
CA VAL A 80 -14.82 19.77 28.04
C VAL A 80 -14.17 18.47 27.62
N PHE A 81 -13.40 18.52 26.53
CA PHE A 81 -12.52 17.44 26.13
C PHE A 81 -11.14 17.66 26.74
N LYS A 82 -10.42 16.56 27.01
CA LYS A 82 -9.04 16.62 27.51
C LYS A 82 -8.13 17.36 26.54
N SER A 83 -6.95 17.74 27.01
CA SER A 83 -5.88 18.20 26.13
C SER A 83 -5.49 17.10 25.14
N PRO A 84 -5.03 17.47 23.94
CA PRO A 84 -4.64 16.51 22.91
C PRO A 84 -3.44 15.68 23.35
N ASP A 85 -3.58 14.36 23.28
CA ASP A 85 -2.50 13.40 23.52
C ASP A 85 -1.59 13.27 22.29
N ARG A 86 -2.16 13.50 21.10
CA ARG A 86 -1.44 13.32 19.82
C ARG A 86 -1.84 14.36 18.79
N LYS A 87 -0.87 14.82 17.99
CA LYS A 87 -1.03 15.72 16.85
C LYS A 87 -0.59 15.04 15.56
N ILE A 88 -1.48 15.02 14.57
CA ILE A 88 -1.24 14.41 13.26
C ILE A 88 -1.54 15.45 12.18
N GLU A 89 -0.61 15.62 11.27
CA GLU A 89 -0.78 16.38 10.04
C GLU A 89 -1.01 15.40 8.90
N SER A 90 -1.99 15.64 8.03
CA SER A 90 -2.15 14.83 6.82
C SER A 90 -2.51 15.67 5.63
N ASP A 91 -2.13 15.18 4.46
CA ASP A 91 -2.33 15.84 3.19
C ASP A 91 -2.60 14.81 2.09
N SER A 92 -3.34 15.23 1.07
CA SER A 92 -3.58 14.46 -0.12
C SER A 92 -3.25 15.23 -1.38
N SER A 93 -2.60 14.55 -2.32
CA SER A 93 -2.46 15.01 -3.70
C SER A 93 -3.30 14.13 -4.65
N MET A 94 -3.33 14.48 -5.93
CA MET A 94 -3.89 13.62 -6.98
C MET A 94 -3.03 12.37 -7.25
N ILE A 95 -1.83 12.31 -6.69
CA ILE A 95 -0.87 11.22 -6.88
C ILE A 95 -0.90 10.27 -5.68
N GLY A 96 -0.90 10.81 -4.47
CA GLY A 96 -0.75 10.05 -3.24
C GLY A 96 -1.23 10.79 -2.00
N TYR A 97 -0.92 10.22 -0.85
CA TYR A 97 -1.20 10.78 0.48
C TYR A 97 0.06 10.79 1.32
N GLY A 98 0.12 11.74 2.24
CA GLY A 98 1.19 11.90 3.20
C GLY A 98 0.61 12.24 4.56
N ALA A 99 1.26 11.78 5.63
CA ALA A 99 0.93 12.21 6.98
C ALA A 99 2.15 12.17 7.88
N HIS A 100 2.15 13.03 8.89
CA HIS A 100 3.20 13.16 9.87
C HIS A 100 2.58 13.16 11.27
N ASP A 101 2.99 12.22 12.12
CA ASP A 101 2.71 12.25 13.55
C ASP A 101 3.74 13.17 14.21
N VAL A 102 3.31 14.39 14.53
CA VAL A 102 4.14 15.44 15.15
C VAL A 102 4.59 15.03 16.55
N THR A 103 3.81 14.18 17.23
CA THR A 103 4.05 13.76 18.62
C THR A 103 5.19 12.77 18.72
N ASN A 104 5.16 11.76 17.85
CA ASN A 104 6.13 10.65 17.84
C ASN A 104 7.20 10.80 16.76
N ASN A 105 7.14 11.88 15.97
CA ASN A 105 8.00 12.14 14.82
C ASN A 105 8.02 10.97 13.81
N LEU A 106 6.84 10.45 13.48
CA LEU A 106 6.69 9.36 12.51
C LEU A 106 6.08 9.87 11.21
N ASP A 107 6.54 9.32 10.10
CA ASP A 107 6.10 9.71 8.76
C ASP A 107 5.36 8.55 8.09
N MET A 108 4.34 8.89 7.30
CA MET A 108 3.70 7.96 6.38
C MET A 108 3.54 8.63 5.02
N SER A 109 3.69 7.84 3.97
CA SER A 109 3.32 8.24 2.62
C SER A 109 2.89 7.03 1.80
N GLY A 110 2.11 7.28 0.75
CA GLY A 110 1.67 6.24 -0.16
C GLY A 110 1.04 6.80 -1.42
N ILE A 111 0.87 5.93 -2.42
CA ILE A 111 0.29 6.29 -3.72
C ILE A 111 -1.15 5.77 -3.79
N TRP A 112 -2.04 6.56 -4.36
CA TRP A 112 -3.43 6.16 -4.62
C TRP A 112 -3.51 5.09 -5.72
N SER A 113 -4.38 4.10 -5.53
CA SER A 113 -4.73 3.14 -6.58
C SER A 113 -5.36 3.82 -7.80
N LYS A 114 -5.46 3.13 -8.94
CA LYS A 114 -6.12 3.69 -10.15
C LYS A 114 -7.55 4.14 -9.85
N GLU A 115 -8.30 3.31 -9.12
CA GLU A 115 -9.68 3.57 -8.73
C GLU A 115 -9.79 4.74 -7.74
N GLU A 116 -8.82 4.84 -6.81
CA GLU A 116 -8.77 5.93 -5.84
C GLU A 116 -8.46 7.26 -6.51
N ARG A 117 -7.52 7.30 -7.48
CA ARG A 117 -7.18 8.53 -8.22
C ARG A 117 -8.35 9.11 -9.02
N GLN A 118 -9.36 8.31 -9.35
CA GLN A 118 -10.58 8.78 -10.00
C GLN A 118 -11.56 9.44 -9.01
N LYS A 119 -11.33 9.32 -7.69
CA LYS A 119 -12.16 9.97 -6.68
C LYS A 119 -11.81 11.46 -6.60
N HIS A 120 -12.81 12.25 -6.21
CA HIS A 120 -12.66 13.68 -6.00
C HIS A 120 -11.67 13.99 -4.88
N ILE A 121 -10.91 15.09 -4.99
CA ILE A 121 -9.88 15.48 -4.02
C ILE A 121 -10.40 15.49 -2.57
N ASN A 122 -11.55 16.11 -2.28
CA ASN A 122 -12.16 16.07 -0.93
C ASN A 122 -12.37 14.66 -0.35
N TYR A 123 -12.57 13.63 -1.19
CA TYR A 123 -12.65 12.25 -0.73
C TYR A 123 -11.26 11.71 -0.39
N LEU A 124 -10.27 12.00 -1.23
CA LEU A 124 -8.88 11.61 -1.00
C LEU A 124 -8.30 12.25 0.27
N GLU A 125 -8.64 13.50 0.55
CA GLU A 125 -8.28 14.21 1.78
C GLU A 125 -8.82 13.53 3.04
N LEU A 126 -10.12 13.21 3.04
CA LEU A 126 -10.72 12.44 4.14
C LEU A 126 -10.11 11.04 4.27
N LYS A 127 -9.71 10.44 3.14
CA LYS A 127 -9.10 9.12 3.13
C LYS A 127 -7.66 9.15 3.63
N ALA A 128 -6.89 10.17 3.29
CA ALA A 128 -5.54 10.39 3.79
C ALA A 128 -5.57 10.55 5.32
N ALA A 129 -6.48 11.39 5.83
CA ALA A 129 -6.77 11.51 7.26
C ALA A 129 -7.09 10.14 7.91
N PHE A 130 -7.94 9.34 7.27
CA PHE A 130 -8.28 8.02 7.81
C PHE A 130 -7.09 7.06 7.84
N LEU A 131 -6.28 7.06 6.79
CA LEU A 131 -5.07 6.22 6.73
C LEU A 131 -4.06 6.64 7.80
N ALA A 132 -3.90 7.96 8.04
CA ALA A 132 -3.07 8.48 9.11
C ALA A 132 -3.53 8.02 10.49
N LEU A 133 -4.83 8.13 10.78
CA LEU A 133 -5.41 7.65 12.03
C LEU A 133 -5.20 6.14 12.21
N ARG A 134 -5.42 5.36 11.16
CA ARG A 134 -5.17 3.91 11.22
C ARG A 134 -3.71 3.58 11.45
N GLN A 135 -2.78 4.27 10.81
CA GLN A 135 -1.37 3.97 10.93
C GLN A 135 -0.82 4.36 12.30
N PHE A 136 -1.10 5.58 12.74
CA PHE A 136 -0.49 6.13 13.96
C PHE A 136 -1.26 5.74 15.22
N CYS A 137 -2.57 5.50 15.12
CA CYS A 137 -3.45 5.25 16.26
C CYS A 137 -4.05 3.82 16.26
N GLU A 138 -3.49 2.84 15.53
CA GLU A 138 -4.03 1.46 15.49
C GLU A 138 -4.13 0.86 16.90
N ASN A 139 -3.09 1.07 17.71
CA ASN A 139 -2.94 0.57 19.08
C ASN A 139 -3.39 1.57 20.15
N SER A 140 -3.80 2.77 19.77
CA SER A 140 -4.23 3.82 20.68
C SER A 140 -5.66 3.58 21.18
N HIS A 141 -5.90 3.87 22.46
CA HIS A 141 -7.23 3.77 23.08
C HIS A 141 -7.46 4.89 24.09
N GLY A 142 -8.65 5.50 24.04
CA GLY A 142 -9.03 6.54 25.01
C GLY A 142 -8.30 7.87 24.84
N GLU A 143 -7.63 8.09 23.70
CA GLU A 143 -6.82 9.27 23.42
C GLU A 143 -7.63 10.39 22.73
N HIS A 144 -7.21 11.63 22.95
CA HIS A 144 -7.62 12.76 22.13
C HIS A 144 -6.58 13.04 21.04
N VAL A 145 -6.99 12.86 19.78
CA VAL A 145 -6.16 13.10 18.61
C VAL A 145 -6.57 14.41 17.94
N GLN A 146 -5.59 15.29 17.76
CA GLN A 146 -5.68 16.51 16.96
C GLN A 146 -5.21 16.23 15.54
N LEU A 147 -6.10 16.46 14.57
CA LEU A 147 -5.79 16.30 13.16
C LEU A 147 -5.72 17.66 12.46
N PHE A 148 -4.64 17.93 11.74
CA PHE A 148 -4.43 19.14 10.97
C PHE A 148 -4.56 18.84 9.48
N LEU A 149 -5.46 19.54 8.81
CA LEU A 149 -5.75 19.41 7.37
C LEU A 149 -5.74 20.79 6.71
N ASP A 150 -5.43 20.84 5.41
CA ASP A 150 -5.54 22.05 4.61
C ASP A 150 -6.87 22.10 3.81
N ASN A 151 -7.57 20.97 3.68
CA ASN A 151 -8.85 20.90 2.97
C ASN A 151 -10.04 21.25 3.88
N THR A 152 -10.59 22.45 3.69
CA THR A 152 -11.74 22.94 4.47
C THR A 152 -13.01 22.06 4.36
N THR A 153 -13.18 21.32 3.26
CA THR A 153 -14.30 20.39 3.13
C THR A 153 -14.09 19.18 4.04
N ALA A 154 -12.91 18.57 4.03
CA ALA A 154 -12.58 17.44 4.90
C ALA A 154 -12.74 17.83 6.38
N ILE A 155 -12.24 19.01 6.76
CA ILE A 155 -12.42 19.56 8.12
C ILE A 155 -13.89 19.66 8.50
N LYS A 156 -14.72 20.26 7.64
CA LYS A 156 -16.16 20.38 7.91
C LYS A 156 -16.82 19.02 8.07
N TYR A 157 -16.48 18.04 7.22
CA TYR A 157 -17.05 16.68 7.32
C TYR A 157 -16.64 15.98 8.60
N LEU A 158 -15.39 16.11 9.05
CA LEU A 158 -14.95 15.47 10.30
C LEU A 158 -15.52 16.19 11.53
N ASN A 159 -15.40 17.52 11.62
CA ASN A 159 -15.92 18.27 12.78
C ASN A 159 -17.44 18.23 12.90
N LYS A 160 -18.18 18.12 11.79
CA LYS A 160 -19.63 17.96 11.79
C LYS A 160 -20.07 16.50 11.72
N MET A 161 -19.16 15.53 11.86
CA MET A 161 -19.46 14.10 11.85
C MET A 161 -20.32 13.66 10.65
N GLY A 162 -20.01 14.20 9.46
CA GLY A 162 -20.71 13.93 8.22
C GLY A 162 -21.21 15.18 7.49
N GLY A 163 -21.89 14.96 6.37
CA GLY A 163 -22.40 16.02 5.49
C GLY A 163 -23.35 15.49 4.42
N ARG A 164 -23.68 16.33 3.42
CA ARG A 164 -24.73 16.02 2.44
C ARG A 164 -24.30 15.06 1.32
N LYS A 165 -23.02 15.04 0.93
CA LYS A 165 -22.55 14.15 -0.15
C LYS A 165 -22.40 12.74 0.39
N THR A 166 -23.16 11.79 -0.15
CA THR A 166 -23.24 10.40 0.33
C THR A 166 -21.88 9.71 0.42
N SER A 167 -21.01 9.86 -0.59
CA SER A 167 -19.68 9.24 -0.59
C SER A 167 -18.76 9.76 0.53
N LEU A 168 -18.74 11.08 0.73
CA LEU A 168 -17.98 11.72 1.80
C LEU A 168 -18.59 11.43 3.18
N ASN A 169 -19.93 11.40 3.28
CA ASN A 169 -20.62 11.08 4.52
C ASN A 169 -20.36 9.64 4.98
N ARG A 170 -20.39 8.68 4.05
CA ARG A 170 -20.04 7.29 4.34
C ARG A 170 -18.61 7.16 4.88
N LEU A 171 -17.64 7.85 4.25
CA LEU A 171 -16.26 7.82 4.71
C LEU A 171 -16.08 8.53 6.06
N ALA A 172 -16.68 9.71 6.26
CA ALA A 172 -16.65 10.41 7.54
C ALA A 172 -17.27 9.58 8.68
N LYS A 173 -18.39 8.88 8.38
CA LYS A 173 -19.02 7.94 9.31
C LYS A 173 -18.11 6.77 9.64
N GLN A 174 -17.44 6.19 8.64
CA GLN A 174 -16.47 5.12 8.84
C GLN A 174 -15.31 5.55 9.75
N ILE A 175 -14.74 6.74 9.52
CA ILE A 175 -13.67 7.32 10.34
C ILE A 175 -14.12 7.42 11.80
N TRP A 176 -15.28 8.03 12.03
CA TRP A 176 -15.78 8.25 13.38
C TRP A 176 -16.23 6.97 14.09
N LEU A 177 -16.83 6.00 13.38
CA LEU A 177 -17.15 4.69 13.97
C LEU A 177 -15.88 3.95 14.40
N TRP A 178 -14.81 4.03 13.60
CA TRP A 178 -13.51 3.46 13.95
C TRP A 178 -12.92 4.12 15.21
N CYS A 179 -13.02 5.45 15.31
CA CYS A 179 -12.58 6.20 16.50
C CYS A 179 -13.44 5.88 17.72
N MET A 180 -14.77 5.84 17.56
CA MET A 180 -15.73 5.53 18.62
C MET A 180 -15.45 4.17 19.26
N HIS A 181 -15.16 3.14 18.46
CA HIS A 181 -14.81 1.81 18.96
C HIS A 181 -13.55 1.82 19.83
N ARG A 182 -12.58 2.70 19.55
CA ARG A 182 -11.33 2.84 20.30
C ARG A 182 -11.39 3.90 21.40
N LYS A 183 -12.56 4.51 21.62
CA LYS A 183 -12.73 5.67 22.51
C LYS A 183 -11.79 6.83 22.15
N ILE A 184 -11.41 6.95 20.88
CA ILE A 184 -10.60 8.06 20.38
C ILE A 184 -11.51 9.24 20.10
N TRP A 185 -11.16 10.40 20.67
CA TRP A 185 -11.79 11.66 20.33
C TRP A 185 -10.99 12.37 19.24
N LEU A 186 -11.65 12.88 18.20
CA LEU A 186 -11.00 13.66 17.15
C LEU A 186 -11.38 15.13 17.26
N SER A 187 -10.38 16.01 17.19
CA SER A 187 -10.59 17.43 16.88
C SER A 187 -9.80 17.79 15.63
N VAL A 188 -10.46 18.41 14.65
CA VAL A 188 -9.82 18.70 13.37
C VAL A 188 -9.65 20.21 13.19
N PHE A 189 -8.44 20.62 12.86
CA PHE A 189 -8.05 22.01 12.70
C PHE A 189 -7.55 22.29 11.29
N PHE A 190 -7.75 23.53 10.85
CA PHE A 190 -7.19 24.02 9.60
C PHE A 190 -5.73 24.40 9.81
N ILE A 191 -4.87 23.89 8.94
CA ILE A 191 -3.51 24.38 8.75
C ILE A 191 -3.41 24.94 7.33
N LYS A 192 -2.78 26.10 7.16
CA LYS A 192 -2.54 26.64 5.81
C LYS A 192 -1.63 25.67 5.07
N GLY A 193 -1.93 25.32 3.81
CA GLY A 193 -1.10 24.38 3.02
C GLY A 193 0.39 24.75 2.98
N LYS A 194 0.73 26.05 2.98
CA LYS A 194 2.12 26.55 3.07
C LYS A 194 2.85 26.16 4.36
N LEU A 195 2.12 25.85 5.42
CA LEU A 195 2.65 25.40 6.71
C LEU A 195 2.59 23.86 6.83
N ASN A 196 1.76 23.19 6.03
CA ASN A 196 1.64 21.73 5.96
C ASN A 196 2.77 21.09 5.13
N ILE A 197 3.99 21.63 5.23
CA ILE A 197 5.10 21.35 4.30
C ILE A 197 5.45 19.87 4.33
N LYS A 198 5.47 19.26 5.52
CA LYS A 198 5.92 17.87 5.67
C LYS A 198 4.90 16.89 5.09
N ALA A 199 3.63 17.02 5.45
CA ALA A 199 2.58 16.17 4.89
C ALA A 199 2.40 16.39 3.37
N ASP A 200 2.49 17.62 2.87
CA ASP A 200 2.43 17.93 1.42
C ASP A 200 3.62 17.33 0.66
N ALA A 201 4.83 17.45 1.21
CA ALA A 201 6.01 16.80 0.63
C ALA A 201 5.85 15.27 0.57
N LEU A 202 5.32 14.66 1.64
CA LEU A 202 5.03 13.23 1.72
C LEU A 202 3.90 12.80 0.76
N SER A 203 2.87 13.62 0.55
CA SER A 203 1.73 13.33 -0.35
C SER A 203 2.08 13.46 -1.83
N ARG A 204 3.06 14.32 -2.14
CA ARG A 204 3.63 14.52 -3.47
C ARG A 204 4.87 13.68 -3.71
N GLN A 205 5.41 13.07 -2.66
CA GLN A 205 6.51 12.14 -2.81
C GLN A 205 6.03 11.03 -3.73
N LYS A 206 6.57 11.00 -4.94
CA LYS A 206 6.55 9.78 -5.75
C LYS A 206 7.41 8.79 -4.99
N LEU A 207 6.87 8.17 -3.95
CA LEU A 207 7.40 6.91 -3.46
C LEU A 207 7.23 5.92 -4.60
N ASN A 208 8.21 5.94 -5.49
CA ASN A 208 8.60 4.80 -6.27
C ASN A 208 7.47 4.15 -7.06
N ALA A 209 6.64 4.94 -7.76
CA ALA A 209 5.84 4.37 -8.84
C ALA A 209 6.72 3.53 -9.78
N ASP A 210 7.99 3.92 -9.95
CA ASP A 210 9.02 3.18 -10.67
C ASP A 210 9.65 1.99 -9.93
N MET A 211 9.28 1.66 -8.69
CA MET A 211 9.73 0.44 -7.98
C MET A 211 8.59 -0.53 -7.64
N GLU A 212 7.34 -0.21 -7.99
CA GLU A 212 6.17 -1.09 -7.76
C GLU A 212 6.03 -2.16 -8.86
N TRP A 213 7.09 -2.43 -9.61
CA TRP A 213 7.05 -3.41 -10.70
C TRP A 213 7.06 -4.83 -10.16
N MET A 214 6.31 -5.71 -10.81
CA MET A 214 6.32 -7.16 -10.56
C MET A 214 6.45 -7.92 -11.87
N ILE A 215 7.06 -9.11 -11.81
CA ILE A 215 7.09 -10.08 -12.92
C ILE A 215 5.68 -10.62 -13.12
N VAL A 216 5.17 -10.69 -14.34
CA VAL A 216 3.83 -11.25 -14.68
C VAL A 216 3.59 -12.66 -14.15
N ASP A 217 2.32 -12.99 -13.86
CA ASP A 217 1.92 -14.21 -13.15
C ASP A 217 2.40 -15.51 -13.81
N ASN A 218 2.30 -15.61 -15.14
CA ASN A 218 2.74 -16.79 -15.88
C ASN A 218 4.26 -17.01 -15.77
N ILE A 219 5.05 -15.94 -15.84
CA ILE A 219 6.52 -16.02 -15.70
C ILE A 219 6.90 -16.26 -14.24
N PHE A 220 6.20 -15.64 -13.29
CA PHE A 220 6.42 -15.92 -11.87
C PHE A 220 6.17 -17.39 -11.53
N ALA A 221 5.10 -17.98 -12.07
CA ALA A 221 4.81 -19.41 -11.91
C ALA A 221 5.94 -20.30 -12.49
N GLN A 222 6.49 -19.96 -13.66
CA GLN A 222 7.63 -20.68 -14.23
C GLN A 222 8.90 -20.55 -13.38
N ILE A 223 9.14 -19.37 -12.79
CA ILE A 223 10.26 -19.17 -11.87
C ILE A 223 10.08 -20.06 -10.62
N MET A 224 8.87 -20.13 -10.06
CA MET A 224 8.58 -20.99 -8.91
C MET A 224 8.68 -22.49 -9.25
N ASP A 225 8.35 -22.91 -10.47
CA ASP A 225 8.57 -24.30 -10.91
C ASP A 225 10.06 -24.67 -10.94
N LYS A 226 10.92 -23.75 -11.42
CA LYS A 226 12.38 -24.01 -11.51
C LYS A 226 13.12 -23.83 -10.19
N PHE A 227 12.70 -22.89 -9.36
CA PHE A 227 13.47 -22.45 -8.20
C PHE A 227 12.71 -22.51 -6.89
N GLY A 228 11.38 -22.56 -6.91
CA GLY A 228 10.56 -22.54 -5.70
C GLY A 228 10.40 -23.91 -5.04
N PRO A 229 9.49 -23.99 -4.04
CA PRO A 229 8.76 -22.86 -3.46
C PRO A 229 9.67 -21.95 -2.61
N CYS A 230 9.46 -20.63 -2.66
CA CYS A 230 10.13 -19.66 -1.77
C CYS A 230 9.25 -19.34 -0.56
N ASP A 231 9.87 -19.03 0.58
CA ASP A 231 9.19 -18.80 1.85
C ASP A 231 8.69 -17.36 2.03
N ILE A 232 9.41 -16.39 1.43
CA ILE A 232 9.20 -14.96 1.66
C ILE A 232 9.55 -14.13 0.43
N ASP A 233 8.76 -13.10 0.17
CA ASP A 233 8.99 -12.10 -0.87
C ASP A 233 9.62 -10.84 -0.26
N LEU A 234 10.92 -10.64 -0.51
CA LEU A 234 11.64 -9.48 -0.03
C LEU A 234 11.56 -8.34 -1.05
N PHE A 235 11.40 -7.12 -0.53
CA PHE A 235 11.28 -5.87 -1.30
C PHE A 235 9.94 -5.71 -2.05
N ALA A 236 8.86 -6.23 -1.48
CA ALA A 236 7.52 -6.13 -2.04
C ALA A 236 6.58 -5.26 -1.19
N SER A 237 5.54 -4.71 -1.80
CA SER A 237 4.47 -3.94 -1.18
C SER A 237 3.16 -4.74 -1.17
N LYS A 238 2.14 -4.28 -0.44
CA LYS A 238 0.77 -4.83 -0.55
C LYS A 238 0.17 -4.84 -1.97
N TYR A 239 0.80 -4.16 -2.93
CA TYR A 239 0.32 -4.09 -4.30
C TYR A 239 1.02 -5.07 -5.23
N ASN A 240 2.29 -5.43 -4.96
CA ASN A 240 3.12 -6.19 -5.89
C ASN A 240 3.68 -7.49 -5.30
N TYR A 241 3.31 -7.85 -4.06
CA TYR A 241 3.73 -9.09 -3.42
C TYR A 241 3.33 -10.33 -4.23
N ARG A 242 4.20 -11.33 -4.21
CA ARG A 242 4.06 -12.58 -4.93
C ARG A 242 3.95 -13.81 -4.03
N LEU A 243 4.20 -13.65 -2.73
CA LEU A 243 4.12 -14.70 -1.72
C LEU A 243 3.34 -14.19 -0.51
N ASP A 244 2.72 -15.11 0.24
CA ASP A 244 1.87 -14.76 1.39
C ASP A 244 2.63 -13.97 2.46
N LYS A 245 3.91 -14.30 2.69
CA LYS A 245 4.82 -13.52 3.52
C LYS A 245 5.63 -12.59 2.64
N TYR A 246 5.50 -11.28 2.87
CA TYR A 246 6.28 -10.27 2.15
C TYR A 246 6.78 -9.16 3.07
N VAL A 247 7.86 -8.50 2.65
CA VAL A 247 8.53 -7.45 3.44
C VAL A 247 8.51 -6.13 2.71
N SER A 248 7.83 -5.15 3.29
CA SER A 248 7.63 -3.82 2.72
C SER A 248 8.78 -2.87 3.02
N PHE A 249 9.02 -1.91 2.13
CA PHE A 249 10.01 -0.86 2.36
C PHE A 249 9.62 0.04 3.53
N GLY A 250 8.36 0.46 3.58
CA GLY A 250 7.78 1.29 4.63
C GLY A 250 6.67 0.56 5.41
N PRO A 251 6.08 1.22 6.41
CA PRO A 251 5.02 0.63 7.24
C PRO A 251 3.84 0.12 6.41
N ASP A 252 3.51 -1.16 6.58
CA ASP A 252 2.35 -1.80 5.97
C ASP A 252 1.73 -2.80 6.96
N VAL A 253 0.45 -2.59 7.28
CA VAL A 253 -0.29 -3.38 8.28
C VAL A 253 -0.36 -4.86 7.91
N LYS A 254 -0.26 -5.21 6.61
CA LYS A 254 -0.34 -6.60 6.14
C LYS A 254 1.03 -7.21 5.85
N ALA A 255 2.12 -6.44 5.89
CA ALA A 255 3.44 -6.99 5.63
C ALA A 255 3.91 -7.83 6.81
N PHE A 256 4.68 -8.87 6.52
CA PHE A 256 5.30 -9.71 7.55
C PHE A 256 6.32 -8.91 8.37
N ALA A 257 7.06 -8.02 7.70
CA ALA A 257 7.99 -7.09 8.33
C ALA A 257 8.12 -5.82 7.50
N VAL A 258 8.80 -4.82 8.07
CA VAL A 258 9.21 -3.58 7.40
C VAL A 258 10.73 -3.57 7.25
N ASN A 259 11.23 -3.03 6.14
CA ASN A 259 12.63 -2.98 5.76
C ASN A 259 13.29 -4.38 5.63
N ALA A 260 13.41 -4.89 4.40
CA ALA A 260 14.00 -6.19 4.12
C ALA A 260 15.42 -6.37 4.68
N PHE A 261 16.22 -5.31 4.80
CA PHE A 261 17.58 -5.40 5.34
C PHE A 261 17.63 -5.63 6.86
N SER A 262 16.52 -5.46 7.57
CA SER A 262 16.43 -5.68 9.02
C SER A 262 16.28 -7.15 9.42
N LEU A 263 15.82 -8.01 8.50
CA LEU A 263 15.65 -9.44 8.76
C LEU A 263 16.95 -10.21 8.63
N ASN A 264 17.04 -11.35 9.32
CA ASN A 264 18.08 -12.34 9.06
C ASN A 264 17.67 -13.24 7.88
N TRP A 265 18.37 -13.14 6.75
CA TRP A 265 18.03 -13.88 5.53
C TRP A 265 18.49 -15.34 5.57
N SER A 266 19.27 -15.77 6.57
CA SER A 266 19.60 -17.18 6.73
C SER A 266 18.39 -18.05 7.08
N ASP A 267 17.36 -17.42 7.63
CA ASP A 267 16.18 -18.09 8.19
C ASP A 267 15.11 -18.37 7.13
N TYR A 268 15.31 -17.88 5.90
CA TYR A 268 14.34 -17.95 4.82
C TYR A 268 14.99 -18.33 3.50
N TYR A 269 14.27 -19.08 2.68
CA TYR A 269 14.53 -19.17 1.25
C TYR A 269 13.75 -18.09 0.50
N ALA A 270 14.41 -16.98 0.18
CA ALA A 270 13.76 -15.76 -0.28
C ALA A 270 13.65 -15.63 -1.80
N TYR A 271 12.52 -15.09 -2.26
CA TYR A 271 12.39 -14.44 -3.57
C TYR A 271 12.73 -12.96 -3.41
N ILE A 272 13.57 -12.41 -4.30
CA ILE A 272 14.05 -11.04 -4.22
C ILE A 272 13.95 -10.39 -5.60
N PHE A 273 13.07 -9.39 -5.72
CA PHE A 273 13.03 -8.50 -6.88
C PHE A 273 13.19 -7.04 -6.42
N PRO A 274 14.44 -6.62 -6.12
CA PRO A 274 14.69 -5.34 -5.45
C PRO A 274 14.78 -4.19 -6.46
N PRO A 275 14.65 -2.93 -5.98
CA PRO A 275 15.15 -1.78 -6.74
C PRO A 275 16.62 -2.00 -7.13
N PHE A 276 16.97 -1.81 -8.41
CA PHE A 276 18.30 -2.19 -8.89
C PHE A 276 19.46 -1.40 -8.27
N SER A 277 19.18 -0.21 -7.73
CA SER A 277 20.15 0.60 -7.00
C SER A 277 20.68 -0.08 -5.74
N VAL A 278 19.92 -1.02 -5.15
CA VAL A 278 20.33 -1.73 -3.91
C VAL A 278 20.87 -3.14 -4.16
N LEU A 279 21.02 -3.58 -5.42
CA LEU A 279 21.52 -4.92 -5.75
C LEU A 279 22.88 -5.23 -5.12
N SER A 280 23.79 -4.26 -5.06
CA SER A 280 25.09 -4.43 -4.38
C SER A 280 24.90 -4.81 -2.90
N ALA A 281 24.01 -4.12 -2.19
CA ALA A 281 23.73 -4.38 -0.77
C ALA A 281 23.01 -5.72 -0.57
N VAL A 282 22.10 -6.08 -1.48
CA VAL A 282 21.43 -7.39 -1.48
C VAL A 282 22.46 -8.52 -1.57
N LEU A 283 23.38 -8.46 -2.54
CA LEU A 283 24.41 -9.50 -2.70
C LEU A 283 25.38 -9.55 -1.52
N GLN A 284 25.73 -8.40 -0.94
CA GLN A 284 26.55 -8.33 0.27
C GLN A 284 25.85 -9.02 1.45
N LYS A 285 24.57 -8.74 1.68
CA LYS A 285 23.80 -9.36 2.76
C LYS A 285 23.67 -10.87 2.57
N ILE A 286 23.41 -11.34 1.35
CA ILE A 286 23.40 -12.79 1.02
C ILE A 286 24.74 -13.44 1.38
N CYS A 287 25.87 -12.77 1.10
CA CYS A 287 27.19 -13.27 1.48
C CYS A 287 27.39 -13.31 3.00
N LEU A 288 27.09 -12.20 3.68
CA LEU A 288 27.31 -12.03 5.11
C LEU A 288 26.51 -13.05 5.93
N GLU A 289 25.25 -13.24 5.59
CA GLU A 289 24.33 -14.12 6.31
C GLU A 289 24.32 -15.55 5.76
N ARG A 290 25.18 -15.84 4.78
CA ARG A 290 25.26 -17.15 4.11
C ARG A 290 23.89 -17.64 3.63
N ALA A 291 23.03 -16.71 3.21
CA ALA A 291 21.69 -16.99 2.75
C ALA A 291 21.69 -17.61 1.35
N THR A 292 20.58 -18.21 0.95
CA THR A 292 20.32 -18.63 -0.44
C THR A 292 19.01 -18.01 -0.89
N ALA A 293 18.98 -17.40 -2.08
CA ALA A 293 17.82 -16.68 -2.57
C ALA A 293 17.69 -16.75 -4.09
N VAL A 294 16.45 -16.58 -4.57
CA VAL A 294 16.12 -16.38 -5.98
C VAL A 294 16.07 -14.89 -6.26
N VAL A 295 17.01 -14.38 -7.05
CA VAL A 295 17.17 -12.96 -7.34
C VAL A 295 16.82 -12.66 -8.79
N ILE A 296 15.97 -11.67 -9.01
CA ILE A 296 15.71 -11.08 -10.32
C ILE A 296 16.61 -9.84 -10.49
N ALA A 297 17.40 -9.83 -11.56
CA ALA A 297 18.34 -8.74 -11.82
C ALA A 297 18.49 -8.46 -13.32
N PRO A 298 18.82 -7.22 -13.72
CA PRO A 298 19.07 -6.89 -15.12
C PRO A 298 20.41 -7.46 -15.60
N LEU A 299 20.52 -7.76 -16.89
CA LEU A 299 21.75 -8.22 -17.52
C LEU A 299 22.70 -7.04 -17.84
N PHE A 300 23.07 -6.27 -16.81
CA PHE A 300 23.95 -5.11 -16.95
C PHE A 300 25.40 -5.47 -16.63
N SER A 301 26.13 -5.98 -17.63
CA SER A 301 27.51 -6.46 -17.48
C SER A 301 28.51 -5.39 -17.04
N THR A 302 28.21 -4.12 -17.26
CA THR A 302 29.05 -2.97 -16.85
C THR A 302 28.86 -2.58 -15.38
N GLN A 303 27.86 -3.13 -14.69
CA GLN A 303 27.59 -2.77 -13.29
C GLN A 303 28.51 -3.54 -12.33
N PRO A 304 29.07 -2.89 -11.29
CA PRO A 304 30.01 -3.52 -10.37
C PRO A 304 29.46 -4.76 -9.65
N TRP A 305 28.16 -4.80 -9.39
CA TRP A 305 27.50 -5.93 -8.72
C TRP A 305 27.31 -7.15 -9.64
N PHE A 306 27.33 -6.98 -10.96
CA PHE A 306 27.02 -8.08 -11.89
C PHE A 306 28.07 -9.21 -11.86
N PRO A 307 29.39 -8.94 -11.91
CA PRO A 307 30.41 -9.98 -11.71
C PRO A 307 30.36 -10.64 -10.33
N VAL A 308 29.94 -9.90 -9.30
CA VAL A 308 29.75 -10.44 -7.95
C VAL A 308 28.60 -11.44 -7.95
N MET A 309 27.46 -11.08 -8.54
CA MET A 309 26.29 -11.95 -8.68
C MET A 309 26.65 -13.26 -9.39
N LEU A 310 27.37 -13.18 -10.52
CA LEU A 310 27.80 -14.37 -11.27
C LEU A 310 28.68 -15.32 -10.42
N LYS A 311 29.50 -14.80 -9.51
CA LYS A 311 30.30 -15.63 -8.58
C LYS A 311 29.43 -16.32 -7.52
N LEU A 312 28.24 -15.80 -7.24
CA LEU A 312 27.32 -16.31 -6.23
C LEU A 312 26.28 -17.27 -6.79
N VAL A 313 26.11 -17.35 -8.11
CA VAL A 313 25.19 -18.28 -8.77
C VAL A 313 25.50 -19.72 -8.34
N CYS A 314 24.46 -20.43 -7.94
CA CYS A 314 24.56 -21.81 -7.46
C CYS A 314 23.58 -22.78 -8.12
N LYS A 315 22.87 -22.35 -9.16
CA LYS A 315 22.00 -23.17 -10.02
C LYS A 315 21.95 -22.54 -11.42
N GLN A 316 21.58 -23.33 -12.43
CA GLN A 316 21.41 -22.89 -13.82
C GLN A 316 20.56 -21.60 -13.89
N PRO A 317 21.14 -20.45 -14.30
CA PRO A 317 20.38 -19.20 -14.43
C PRO A 317 19.62 -19.13 -15.76
N TYR A 318 18.57 -18.32 -15.81
CA TYR A 318 17.73 -18.15 -17.00
C TYR A 318 17.54 -16.68 -17.37
N ILE A 319 17.42 -16.42 -18.66
CA ILE A 319 17.00 -15.12 -19.21
C ILE A 319 15.48 -15.14 -19.31
N LEU A 320 14.83 -14.14 -18.71
CA LEU A 320 13.40 -14.02 -18.82
C LEU A 320 12.98 -13.65 -20.26
N PRO A 321 11.85 -14.17 -20.76
CA PRO A 321 11.47 -13.99 -22.16
C PRO A 321 11.20 -12.51 -22.48
N LYS A 322 11.51 -12.12 -23.72
CA LYS A 322 11.15 -10.80 -24.27
C LYS A 322 9.66 -10.78 -24.65
N VAL A 323 8.79 -10.88 -23.66
CA VAL A 323 7.35 -10.62 -23.85
C VAL A 323 7.12 -9.12 -23.64
N GLN A 324 6.27 -8.51 -24.48
CA GLN A 324 5.78 -7.16 -24.17
C GLN A 324 5.14 -7.19 -22.77
N ASN A 325 5.50 -6.25 -21.90
CA ASN A 325 4.96 -6.11 -20.54
C ASN A 325 5.33 -7.23 -19.55
N ILE A 326 6.53 -7.81 -19.64
CA ILE A 326 7.07 -8.73 -18.63
C ILE A 326 7.04 -8.16 -17.20
N LEU A 327 7.21 -6.84 -17.09
CA LEU A 327 6.99 -6.08 -15.86
C LEU A 327 5.63 -5.41 -15.91
N GLN A 328 4.82 -5.70 -14.91
CA GLN A 328 3.56 -5.01 -14.67
C GLN A 328 3.70 -4.10 -13.46
N ASN A 329 3.05 -2.95 -13.54
CA ASN A 329 2.87 -2.08 -12.39
C ASN A 329 1.41 -2.20 -11.92
N PRO A 330 1.14 -2.72 -10.72
CA PRO A 330 -0.21 -2.90 -10.22
C PRO A 330 -0.93 -1.55 -10.04
N LYS A 331 -0.17 -0.46 -9.87
CA LYS A 331 -0.72 0.90 -9.74
C LYS A 331 -0.93 1.60 -11.08
N THR A 332 -0.23 1.27 -12.16
CA THR A 332 -0.33 1.99 -13.46
C THR A 332 -0.38 1.04 -14.64
N SER A 333 -1.22 1.30 -15.66
CA SER A 333 -1.16 0.54 -16.94
C SER A 333 -0.02 1.03 -17.84
N GLN A 334 1.01 1.64 -17.25
CA GLN A 334 2.15 2.19 -17.98
C GLN A 334 3.17 1.09 -18.23
N ASN A 335 3.82 1.15 -19.39
CA ASN A 335 4.94 0.29 -19.70
C ASN A 335 6.17 0.76 -18.92
N HIS A 336 7.02 -0.18 -18.49
CA HIS A 336 8.26 0.14 -17.79
C HIS A 336 9.12 1.08 -18.65
N GLN A 337 9.70 2.13 -18.04
CA GLN A 337 10.47 3.16 -18.75
C GLN A 337 11.65 2.56 -19.54
N LEU A 338 12.28 1.52 -18.99
CA LEU A 338 13.33 0.72 -19.66
C LEU A 338 12.75 -0.36 -20.58
N LYS A 339 12.23 0.02 -21.75
CA LYS A 339 11.57 -0.89 -22.72
C LYS A 339 12.44 -2.04 -23.25
N ASN A 340 13.77 -1.90 -23.20
CA ASN A 340 14.72 -2.86 -23.77
C ASN A 340 15.55 -3.62 -22.72
N MET A 341 15.22 -3.46 -21.44
CA MET A 341 15.94 -4.12 -20.36
C MET A 341 15.73 -5.63 -20.40
N ARG A 342 16.83 -6.39 -20.38
CA ARG A 342 16.78 -7.85 -20.24
C ARG A 342 16.96 -8.19 -18.77
N LEU A 343 16.06 -9.01 -18.24
CA LEU A 343 16.11 -9.52 -16.88
C LEU A 343 16.56 -10.98 -16.92
N GLY A 344 17.34 -11.37 -15.92
CA GLY A 344 17.64 -12.75 -15.61
C GLY A 344 17.12 -13.14 -14.23
N VAL A 345 16.93 -14.44 -14.04
CA VAL A 345 16.67 -15.05 -12.74
C VAL A 345 17.89 -15.87 -12.33
N PHE A 346 18.34 -15.64 -11.10
CA PHE A 346 19.56 -16.19 -10.56
C PHE A 346 19.29 -16.77 -9.18
N MET A 347 19.50 -18.08 -9.01
CA MET A 347 19.62 -18.63 -7.66
C MET A 347 21.05 -18.39 -7.18
N VAL A 348 21.19 -17.59 -6.14
CA VAL A 348 22.48 -17.19 -5.57
C VAL A 348 22.59 -17.64 -4.12
N SER A 349 23.80 -17.97 -3.68
CA SER A 349 24.05 -18.38 -2.31
C SER A 349 25.34 -17.78 -1.73
N GLY A 350 25.29 -17.34 -0.48
CA GLY A 350 26.48 -16.98 0.28
C GLY A 350 27.32 -18.20 0.69
N LYS A 351 26.74 -19.41 0.71
CA LYS A 351 27.40 -20.66 1.14
C LYS A 351 28.42 -21.13 0.11
N ASN A 352 29.69 -21.21 0.50
CA ASN A 352 30.78 -21.60 -0.41
C ASN A 352 30.61 -23.01 -0.98
N CYS A 353 30.22 -23.98 -0.15
CA CYS A 353 30.01 -25.37 -0.59
C CYS A 353 29.01 -25.49 -1.75
N VAL A 354 27.90 -24.74 -1.71
CA VAL A 354 26.84 -24.78 -2.73
C VAL A 354 27.32 -24.14 -4.04
N LYS A 355 27.99 -22.98 -3.95
CA LYS A 355 28.59 -22.30 -5.11
C LYS A 355 29.63 -23.17 -5.80
N GLU A 356 30.53 -23.78 -5.03
CA GLU A 356 31.61 -24.61 -5.56
C GLU A 356 31.08 -25.90 -6.19
N ALA A 357 30.06 -26.53 -5.59
CA ALA A 357 29.39 -27.69 -6.15
C ALA A 357 28.83 -27.36 -7.55
N PHE A 358 28.13 -26.23 -7.69
CA PHE A 358 27.63 -25.78 -9.00
C PHE A 358 28.76 -25.41 -9.98
N GLN A 359 29.80 -24.71 -9.53
CA GLN A 359 30.93 -24.36 -10.39
C GLN A 359 31.65 -25.58 -10.98
N LYS A 360 31.66 -26.71 -10.27
CA LYS A 360 32.22 -27.97 -10.76
C LYS A 360 31.40 -28.59 -11.90
N THR A 361 30.09 -28.34 -11.96
CA THR A 361 29.23 -28.84 -13.04
C THR A 361 29.35 -28.01 -14.32
N LEU A 362 30.00 -26.84 -14.27
CA LEU A 362 30.12 -25.94 -15.42
C LEU A 362 31.30 -26.32 -16.32
N PRO A 363 31.16 -26.15 -17.65
CA PRO A 363 32.25 -26.36 -18.58
C PRO A 363 33.40 -25.37 -18.33
N ILE A 364 34.63 -25.83 -18.59
CA ILE A 364 35.83 -25.01 -18.55
C ILE A 364 35.86 -24.16 -19.82
N SER A 365 36.12 -22.86 -19.68
CA SER A 365 36.36 -21.99 -20.83
C SER A 365 37.76 -22.25 -21.37
N SER A 366 37.87 -22.82 -22.57
CA SER A 366 39.14 -22.90 -23.32
C SER A 366 39.31 -21.65 -24.18
N LEU A 367 40.53 -21.13 -24.25
CA LEU A 367 40.98 -20.11 -25.20
C LEU A 367 42.05 -20.77 -26.07
N ASP A 368 41.83 -20.85 -27.38
CA ASP A 368 42.91 -21.23 -28.30
C ASP A 368 43.96 -20.11 -28.36
N HIS A 369 45.23 -20.52 -28.43
CA HIS A 369 46.40 -19.64 -28.47
C HIS A 369 46.43 -18.87 -29.80
N GLY A 370 45.68 -17.77 -29.90
CA GLY A 370 45.70 -16.92 -31.09
C GLY A 370 44.78 -15.69 -31.05
N GLU A 371 43.76 -15.67 -30.19
CA GLU A 371 42.83 -14.53 -30.15
C GLU A 371 43.22 -13.46 -29.12
N LYS A 372 43.22 -12.20 -29.56
CA LYS A 372 43.47 -11.03 -28.71
C LYS A 372 42.49 -11.02 -27.53
N VAL A 373 43.04 -10.87 -26.33
CA VAL A 373 42.32 -10.73 -25.05
C VAL A 373 41.07 -9.85 -25.22
N HIS A 374 39.89 -10.44 -25.07
CA HIS A 374 38.65 -9.68 -24.93
C HIS A 374 38.75 -8.85 -23.64
N LYS A 375 38.94 -7.53 -23.79
CA LYS A 375 39.02 -6.57 -22.67
C LYS A 375 37.71 -6.45 -21.87
N ASN A 376 36.60 -6.98 -22.36
CA ASN A 376 35.27 -6.89 -21.73
C ASN A 376 34.54 -8.24 -21.73
N ASN A 377 33.94 -8.61 -20.59
CA ASN A 377 32.95 -9.70 -20.43
C ASN A 377 31.62 -9.35 -21.15
N MET A 378 31.66 -9.09 -22.46
CA MET A 378 30.44 -9.03 -23.27
C MET A 378 30.12 -10.44 -23.75
N GLY A 379 29.09 -11.05 -23.17
CA GLY A 379 28.52 -12.27 -23.73
C GLY A 379 28.00 -12.00 -25.12
N HIS A 380 28.49 -12.74 -26.12
CA HIS A 380 27.86 -12.78 -27.44
C HIS A 380 26.45 -13.37 -27.28
N ILE A 381 25.43 -12.59 -27.66
CA ILE A 381 24.03 -12.98 -27.58
C ILE A 381 23.72 -13.78 -28.85
N SER A 382 23.71 -15.11 -28.74
CA SER A 382 23.27 -16.01 -29.82
C SER A 382 21.77 -16.30 -29.68
N LYS A 383 21.19 -16.99 -30.67
CA LYS A 383 19.82 -17.55 -30.56
C LYS A 383 19.65 -18.55 -29.40
N SER A 384 20.75 -18.97 -28.76
CA SER A 384 20.77 -19.99 -27.71
C SER A 384 20.96 -19.45 -26.28
N GLY A 385 21.10 -18.14 -26.08
CA GLY A 385 21.23 -17.55 -24.74
C GLY A 385 22.32 -16.46 -24.62
N CYS A 386 22.85 -16.28 -23.42
CA CYS A 386 23.98 -15.40 -23.11
C CYS A 386 25.05 -16.14 -22.31
N PHE A 387 26.31 -16.01 -22.69
CA PHE A 387 27.43 -16.66 -22.00
C PHE A 387 28.25 -15.66 -21.19
N PHE A 388 28.63 -16.05 -19.97
CA PHE A 388 29.57 -15.30 -19.14
C PHE A 388 30.63 -16.23 -18.57
N VAL A 389 31.83 -15.71 -18.35
CA VAL A 389 32.93 -16.46 -17.74
C VAL A 389 33.20 -15.94 -16.34
N THR A 390 33.22 -16.85 -15.36
CA THR A 390 33.64 -16.56 -13.98
C THR A 390 34.57 -17.65 -13.49
N LYS A 391 35.74 -17.28 -12.93
CA LYS A 391 36.77 -18.23 -12.48
C LYS A 391 37.12 -19.32 -13.52
N LYS A 392 37.27 -18.94 -14.81
CA LYS A 392 37.51 -19.85 -15.95
C LYS A 392 36.39 -20.88 -16.24
N ARG A 393 35.23 -20.73 -15.60
CA ARG A 393 34.02 -21.54 -15.86
C ARG A 393 33.01 -20.73 -16.66
N LEU A 394 32.36 -21.39 -17.61
CA LEU A 394 31.36 -20.77 -18.49
C LEU A 394 29.96 -20.97 -17.91
N ILE A 395 29.30 -19.86 -17.58
CA ILE A 395 27.90 -19.82 -17.17
C ILE A 395 27.07 -19.45 -18.41
N ASN A 396 26.25 -20.38 -18.86
CA ASN A 396 25.26 -20.13 -19.90
C ASN A 396 23.94 -19.68 -19.25
N LEU A 397 23.36 -18.57 -19.68
CA LEU A 397 21.99 -18.18 -19.36
C LEU A 397 21.12 -18.55 -20.57
N ILE A 398 20.32 -19.59 -20.40
CA ILE A 398 19.34 -20.03 -21.41
C ILE A 398 18.02 -19.31 -21.21
N HIS A 399 17.16 -19.27 -22.23
CA HIS A 399 15.83 -18.69 -22.10
C HIS A 399 14.96 -19.53 -21.14
N LEU A 400 14.22 -18.84 -20.24
CA LEU A 400 13.29 -19.47 -19.30
C LEU A 400 12.14 -20.17 -20.03
#